data_AF-A0A919ZQE7-F1
#
_entry.id   AF-A0A919ZQE7-F1
#
_cell.length_a   1.000
_cell.length_b   1.000
_cell.length_c   1.000
_cell.angle_alpha   90.00
_cell.angle_beta   90.00
_cell.angle_gamma   90.00
#
_symmetry.space_group_name_H-M   'P 1'
#
loop_
_entity.id
_entity.type
_entity.pdbx_description
1 polymer ?
#
loop_
_entity_poly.entity_id
_entity_poly.type
_entity_poly.pdbx_seq_one_letter_code
_entity_poly.pdbx_strand_id
1 'polypeptide(L)' 'MSGKQKISDFLTNEKLNRFEKFNQPVLCADDQIIWLCGHRIDDRYKVSDQTIKYISLNRAKRSIAQ' A
#
# COMPACT_ATOMS: atom_id res chain seq x y z
N MET A 1 -11.10 -11.47 -0.87
CA MET A 1 -12.42 -10.81 -1.00
C MET A 1 -12.45 -10.12 -2.35
N SER A 2 -13.40 -10.41 -3.22
CA SER A 2 -13.57 -9.68 -4.47
C SER A 2 -14.28 -8.36 -4.18
N GLY A 3 -13.62 -7.23 -4.47
CA GLY A 3 -14.24 -5.92 -4.29
C GLY A 3 -13.23 -4.80 -4.12
N LYS A 4 -13.64 -3.59 -4.47
CA LYS A 4 -12.88 -2.37 -4.19
C LYS A 4 -13.21 -1.91 -2.77
N GLN A 5 -12.20 -1.65 -1.97
CA GLN A 5 -12.34 -1.09 -0.63
C GLN A 5 -11.65 0.26 -0.58
N LYS A 6 -12.29 1.26 0.05
CA LYS A 6 -11.64 2.56 0.26
C LYS A 6 -10.45 2.37 1.22
N ILE A 7 -9.37 3.11 0.96
CA ILE A 7 -8.21 3.12 1.85
C ILE A 7 -8.62 3.61 3.25
N SER A 8 -9.48 4.62 3.35
CA SER A 8 -10.00 5.08 4.63
C SER A 8 -10.65 3.96 5.45
N ASP A 9 -11.45 3.11 4.81
CA ASP A 9 -12.13 1.99 5.49
C ASP A 9 -11.10 0.94 5.94
N PHE A 10 -10.16 0.59 5.05
CA PHE A 10 -9.07 -0.33 5.37
C PHE A 10 -8.25 0.15 6.58
N LEU A 11 -7.78 1.41 6.56
CA LEU A 11 -6.98 1.96 7.66
C LEU A 11 -7.78 2.12 8.96
N THR A 12 -9.11 2.26 8.86
CA THR A 12 -10.00 2.29 10.03
C THR A 12 -10.10 0.89 10.66
N ASN A 13 -10.21 -0.15 9.84
CA ASN A 13 -10.22 -1.53 10.31
C ASN A 13 -8.89 -1.93 10.96
N GLU A 14 -7.77 -1.42 10.44
CA GLU A 14 -6.43 -1.55 11.03
C GLU A 14 -6.23 -0.69 12.30
N LYS A 15 -7.28 0.00 12.77
CA LYS A 15 -7.26 0.84 13.99
C LYS A 15 -6.20 1.95 13.98
N LEU A 16 -5.81 2.43 12.80
CA LEU A 16 -4.86 3.54 12.68
C LEU A 16 -5.48 4.85 13.15
N ASN A 17 -4.68 5.67 13.81
CA ASN A 17 -5.12 6.99 14.24
C ASN A 17 -5.18 7.98 13.06
N ARG A 18 -5.77 9.15 13.28
CA ARG A 18 -5.95 10.18 12.24
C ARG A 18 -4.63 10.67 11.62
N PHE A 19 -3.56 10.75 12.41
CA PHE A 19 -2.26 11.21 11.94
C PHE A 19 -1.57 10.15 11.10
N GLU A 20 -1.68 8.89 11.50
CA GLU A 20 -1.18 7.75 10.71
C GLU A 20 -1.92 7.62 9.39
N LYS A 21 -3.25 7.79 9.38
CA LYS A 21 -4.05 7.78 8.15
C LYS A 21 -3.65 8.89 7.19
N PHE A 22 -3.44 10.10 7.71
CA PHE A 22 -3.02 11.24 6.90
C PHE A 22 -1.61 11.07 6.33
N ASN A 23 -0.71 10.47 7.12
CA ASN A 23 0.68 10.24 6.72
C ASN A 23 0.90 8.87 6.06
N GLN A 24 -0.15 8.16 5.65
CA GLN A 24 -0.03 6.83 5.08
C GLN A 24 0.51 6.92 3.64
N PRO A 25 1.73 6.42 3.36
CA PRO A 25 2.25 6.45 2.00
C PRO A 25 1.51 5.44 1.11
N VAL A 26 1.26 5.87 -0.12
CA VAL A 26 0.72 5.06 -1.21
C VAL A 26 1.62 5.22 -2.42
N LEU A 27 1.79 4.13 -3.16
CA LEU A 27 2.41 4.16 -4.48
C LEU A 27 1.30 4.17 -5.53
N CYS A 28 1.40 5.12 -6.46
CA CYS A 28 0.49 5.26 -7.57
C CYS A 28 1.21 5.03 -8.90
N ALA A 29 0.53 4.39 -9.83
CA ALA A 29 0.85 4.43 -11.25
C ALA A 29 -0.27 5.24 -11.92
N ASP A 30 0.08 6.43 -12.40
CA ASP A 30 -0.89 7.45 -12.81
C ASP A 30 -1.94 7.69 -11.71
N ASP A 31 -3.22 7.60 -12.04
CA ASP A 31 -4.34 7.79 -11.11
C ASP A 31 -4.74 6.49 -10.35
N GLN A 32 -3.95 5.42 -10.50
CA GLN A 32 -4.25 4.13 -9.86
C GLN A 32 -3.31 3.89 -8.68
N ILE A 33 -3.89 3.60 -7.52
CA ILE A 33 -3.13 3.19 -6.34
C ILE A 33 -2.76 1.72 -6.50
N ILE A 34 -1.46 1.44 -6.58
CA ILE A 34 -0.94 0.10 -6.82
C ILE A 34 -0.41 -0.57 -5.55
N TRP A 35 0.03 0.21 -4.57
CA TRP A 35 0.53 -0.32 -3.30
C TRP A 35 0.21 0.61 -2.14
N LEU A 36 -0.47 0.08 -1.13
CA LEU A 36 -0.60 0.72 0.16
C LEU A 36 0.66 0.39 0.98
N CYS A 37 1.62 1.29 0.97
CA CYS A 37 2.99 0.99 1.37
C CYS A 37 3.07 0.54 2.85
N GLY A 38 3.55 -0.69 3.05
CA GLY A 38 3.63 -1.34 4.37
C GLY A 38 2.38 -2.11 4.80
N HIS A 39 1.36 -2.23 3.94
CA HIS A 39 0.13 -2.99 4.20
C HIS A 39 -0.14 -4.03 3.12
N ARG A 40 -0.56 -3.62 1.92
CA ARG A 40 -0.94 -4.54 0.84
C ARG A 40 -0.72 -3.94 -0.54
N ILE A 41 -0.42 -4.80 -1.52
CA ILE A 41 -0.42 -4.46 -2.96
C ILE A 41 -1.83 -4.64 -3.55
N ASP A 42 -2.18 -3.86 -4.57
CA ASP A 42 -3.40 -4.06 -5.35
C ASP A 42 -3.28 -5.38 -6.14
N ASP A 43 -4.31 -6.22 -6.08
CA ASP A 43 -4.32 -7.56 -6.67
C ASP A 43 -4.06 -7.54 -8.18
N ARG A 44 -4.39 -6.45 -8.88
CA ARG A 44 -4.13 -6.29 -10.33
C ARG A 44 -2.63 -6.19 -10.66
N TYR A 45 -1.82 -5.79 -9.70
CA TYR A 45 -0.38 -5.52 -9.87
C TYR A 45 0.49 -6.49 -9.07
N LYS A 46 -0.11 -7.47 -8.39
CA LYS A 46 0.60 -8.49 -7.63
C LYS A 46 1.37 -9.40 -8.58
N VAL A 47 2.62 -9.70 -8.23
CA VAL A 47 3.43 -10.71 -8.93
C VAL A 47 2.74 -12.07 -8.83
N SER A 48 2.57 -12.71 -9.98
CA SER A 48 2.01 -14.05 -10.15
C SER A 48 2.98 -14.92 -10.93
N ASP A 49 2.68 -16.22 -11.04
CA ASP A 49 3.50 -17.18 -11.79
C ASP A 49 3.61 -16.85 -13.29
N GLN A 50 2.72 -16.01 -13.81
CA GLN A 50 2.74 -15.55 -15.20
C GLN A 50 3.58 -14.27 -15.41
N THR A 51 4.16 -13.72 -14.34
CA THR A 51 4.88 -12.45 -14.40
C THR A 51 6.28 -12.63 -14.99
N ILE A 52 6.54 -11.99 -16.13
CA ILE A 52 7.83 -12.11 -16.84
C ILE A 52 8.87 -11.11 -16.33
N LYS A 53 8.42 -9.92 -15.93
CA LYS A 53 9.28 -8.84 -15.42
C LYS A 53 8.62 -8.22 -14.20
N TYR A 54 9.41 -7.93 -13.18
CA TYR A 54 8.95 -7.28 -11.96
C TYR A 54 9.93 -6.19 -11.54
N ILE A 55 9.43 -5.26 -10.74
CA ILE A 55 10.23 -4.23 -10.07
C ILE A 55 10.13 -4.50 -8.57
N SER A 56 11.27 -4.47 -7.89
CA SER A 56 11.33 -4.58 -6.43
C SER A 56 11.45 -3.20 -5.83
N LEU A 57 10.50 -2.84 -4.96
CA LEU A 57 10.50 -1.58 -4.21
C LEU A 57 10.55 -1.89 -2.73
N ASN A 58 11.45 -1.23 -2.01
CA ASN A 58 11.57 -1.35 -0.57
C ASN A 58 11.30 0.00 0.10
N ARG A 59 10.38 0.01 1.08
CA ARG A 59 10.14 1.17 1.94
C ARG A 59 10.90 0.98 3.25
N ALA A 60 11.97 1.75 3.44
CA ALA A 60 12.63 1.86 4.73
C ALA A 60 11.90 2.91 5.60
N LYS A 61 11.44 2.53 6.80
CA LYS A 61 11.16 3.52 7.85
C LYS A 61 12.50 3.96 8.42
N ARG A 62 12.93 5.19 8.13
CA ARG A 62 14.02 5.79 8.91
C ARG A 62 13.47 6.04 10.31
N SER A 63 13.92 5.23 11.28
CA SER A 63 13.82 5.61 12.68
C SER A 63 14.76 6.79 12.87
N ILE A 64 14.21 7.98 13.08
CA ILE A 64 14.99 9.09 13.62
C ILE A 64 15.13 8.75 15.10
N ALA A 65 16.15 7.95 15.43
CA ALA A 65 16.54 7.76 16.81
C ALA A 65 16.96 9.14 17.35
N GLN A 66 16.28 9.56 18.43
CA GLN A 66 16.75 10.64 19.29
C GLN A 66 17.90 10.13 20.15
#